data_AF-A0A2V6FPX8-F1
#
_entry.id   AF-A0A2V6FPX8-F1
#
_cell.length_a   1.000
_cell.length_b   1.000
_cell.length_c   1.000
_cell.angle_alpha   90.00
_cell.angle_beta   90.00
_cell.angle_gamma   90.00
#
_symmetry.space_group_name_H-M   'P 1'
#
loop_
_entity.id
_entity.type
_entity.pdbx_description
1 polymer ?
#
loop_
_entity_poly.entity_id
_entity_poly.type
_entity_poly.pdbx_seq_one_letter_code
_entity_poly.pdbx_strand_id
1 'polypeptide(L)' 'MRNAKCVILRNPFAYGGVVSGDAFCNRQKELVDLVRAAENAERLFVFSERRYGKTSVARAAL' A
#
# COMPACT_ATOMS: atom_id res chain seq x y z
N MET A 1 -15.23 -35.65 -13.78
CA MET A 1 -15.89 -34.32 -13.77
C MET A 1 -14.97 -33.34 -13.03
N ARG A 2 -14.16 -32.56 -13.75
CA ARG A 2 -13.24 -31.59 -13.12
C ARG A 2 -13.93 -30.24 -13.06
N ASN A 3 -14.22 -29.78 -11.84
CA ASN A 3 -14.85 -28.51 -11.52
C ASN A 3 -13.98 -27.35 -12.07
N ALA A 4 -14.41 -26.73 -13.16
CA ALA A 4 -13.85 -25.47 -13.62
C ALA A 4 -14.30 -24.39 -12.62
N LYS A 5 -13.42 -24.01 -11.69
CA LYS A 5 -13.61 -22.77 -10.93
C LYS A 5 -13.58 -21.62 -11.93
N CYS A 6 -14.74 -21.06 -12.25
CA CYS A 6 -14.83 -19.77 -12.92
C CYS A 6 -14.28 -18.73 -11.94
N VAL A 7 -12.96 -18.51 -11.97
CA VAL A 7 -12.36 -17.38 -11.30
C VAL A 7 -12.81 -16.18 -12.10
N ILE A 8 -13.76 -15.42 -11.57
CA ILE A 8 -14.06 -14.08 -12.08
C ILE A 8 -12.76 -13.30 -11.92
N LEU A 9 -11.98 -13.24 -13.01
CA LEU A 9 -10.71 -12.54 -13.05
C LEU A 9 -11.03 -11.05 -13.05
N ARG A 10 -11.25 -10.49 -11.86
CA ARG A 10 -11.42 -9.04 -11.70
C ARG A 10 -10.15 -8.39 -12.19
N ASN A 11 -10.30 -7.35 -13.01
CA ASN A 11 -9.17 -6.57 -13.50
C ASN A 11 -8.27 -6.16 -12.32
N PRO A 12 -6.99 -6.58 -12.29
CA PRO A 12 -6.09 -6.25 -11.20
C PRO A 12 -5.63 -4.77 -11.24
N PHE A 13 -5.84 -4.09 -12.38
CA PHE A 13 -5.44 -2.70 -12.54
C PHE A 13 -6.54 -1.75 -12.08
N ALA A 14 -6.26 -1.04 -10.99
CA ALA A 14 -7.06 0.07 -10.49
C ALA A 14 -6.31 1.39 -10.69
N TYR A 15 -7.02 2.41 -11.18
CA TYR A 15 -6.45 3.73 -11.45
C TYR A 15 -7.13 4.80 -10.59
N GLY A 16 -6.39 5.85 -10.25
CA GLY A 16 -6.94 7.05 -9.60
C GLY A 16 -7.22 6.96 -8.10
N GLY A 17 -6.98 5.81 -7.47
CA GLY A 17 -7.23 5.58 -6.04
C GLY A 17 -5.97 5.40 -5.19
N VAL A 18 -6.15 5.48 -3.87
CA VAL A 18 -5.16 5.03 -2.89
C VAL A 18 -5.13 3.51 -2.91
N VAL A 19 -3.93 2.94 -3.01
CA VAL A 19 -3.72 1.49 -3.12
C VAL A 19 -3.63 0.88 -1.72
N SER A 20 -4.27 -0.28 -1.50
CA SER A 20 -4.29 -0.97 -0.20
C SER A 20 -4.40 -2.49 -0.38
N GLY A 21 -4.19 -3.24 0.70
CA GLY A 21 -4.27 -4.71 0.69
C GLY A 21 -3.25 -5.35 -0.25
N ASP A 22 -3.69 -6.37 -1.00
CA ASP A 22 -2.85 -7.15 -1.91
C ASP A 22 -2.25 -6.34 -3.06
N ALA A 23 -2.81 -5.16 -3.36
CA ALA A 23 -2.29 -4.28 -4.41
C ALA A 23 -1.11 -3.40 -3.91
N PHE A 24 -0.86 -3.34 -2.61
CA PHE A 24 0.22 -2.56 -2.02
C PHE A 24 1.42 -3.45 -1.66
N CYS A 25 2.52 -3.30 -2.40
CA CYS A 25 3.65 -4.24 -2.36
C CYS A 25 4.98 -3.56 -1.98
N ASN A 26 5.92 -4.34 -1.43
CA ASN A 26 7.37 -4.05 -1.33
C ASN A 26 7.80 -2.82 -0.51
N ARG A 27 6.87 -2.20 0.23
CA ARG A 27 7.08 -0.95 1.01
C ARG A 27 7.23 -1.20 2.51
N GLN A 28 7.67 -2.39 2.90
CA GLN A 28 7.72 -2.82 4.30
C GLN A 28 8.70 -2.01 5.16
N LYS A 29 9.86 -1.65 4.62
CA LYS A 29 10.86 -0.87 5.36
C LYS A 29 10.34 0.52 5.75
N GLU A 30 9.76 1.24 4.78
CA GLU A 30 9.20 2.57 5.02
C GLU A 30 8.05 2.53 6.03
N LEU A 31 7.23 1.47 6.03
CA LEU A 31 6.20 1.27 7.04
C LEU A 31 6.80 1.08 8.44
N VAL A 32 7.82 0.24 8.57
CA VAL A 32 8.50 0.02 9.86
C VAL A 32 9.12 1.32 10.38
N ASP A 33 9.78 2.08 9.51
CA ASP A 33 10.40 3.35 9.88
C ASP A 33 9.33 4.39 10.31
N LEU A 34 8.19 4.45 9.61
CA LEU A 34 7.07 5.33 9.98
C LEU A 34 6.43 4.95 11.31
N VAL A 35 6.18 3.65 11.54
CA VAL A 35 5.57 3.17 12.79
C VAL A 35 6.49 3.47 13.97
N ARG A 36 7.79 3.17 13.85
CA ARG A 36 8.77 3.47 14.91
C ARG A 36 8.83 4.95 15.24
N ALA A 37 8.83 5.80 14.22
CA ALA A 37 8.88 7.22 14.44
C ALA A 37 7.57 7.78 15.03
N ALA A 38 6.42 7.18 14.71
CA ALA A 38 5.15 7.48 15.37
C ALA A 38 5.17 7.07 16.86
N GLU A 39 5.72 5.90 17.18
CA GLU A 39 5.91 5.44 18.57
C GLU A 39 6.83 6.38 19.37
N ASN A 40 7.85 6.95 18.72
CA ASN A 40 8.77 7.91 19.31
C ASN A 40 8.25 9.35 19.34
N ALA A 41 7.01 9.61 18.88
CA ALA A 41 6.43 10.95 18.72
C ALA A 41 7.29 11.91 17.88
N GLU A 42 8.02 11.38 16.91
CA GLU A 42 8.86 12.14 15.99
C GLU A 42 8.04 12.80 14.86
N ARG A 43 8.59 13.84 14.26
CA ARG A 43 8.00 14.51 13.10
C ARG A 43 8.71 14.08 11.82
N LEU A 44 7.96 13.53 10.87
CA LEU A 44 8.49 12.89 9.67
C LEU A 44 7.89 13.51 8.40
N PHE A 45 8.67 13.52 7.32
CA PHE A 45 8.21 13.92 6.00
C PHE A 45 8.36 12.77 5.00
N VAL A 46 7.26 12.37 4.36
CA VAL A 46 7.29 11.39 3.27
C VAL A 46 7.37 12.12 1.94
N PHE A 47 8.53 12.04 1.26
CA PHE A 47 8.77 12.71 -0.02
C PHE A 47 9.03 11.72 -1.16
N SER A 48 8.57 12.05 -2.37
CA SER A 48 8.84 11.35 -3.65
C SER A 48 8.10 12.08 -4.79
N GLU A 49 8.11 11.56 -6.02
CA GLU A 49 7.40 12.15 -7.16
C GLU A 49 5.87 11.92 -7.13
N ARG A 50 5.11 12.59 -8.02
CA ARG A 50 3.66 12.38 -8.13
C ARG A 50 3.35 10.91 -8.44
N ARG A 51 2.27 10.37 -7.84
CA ARG A 51 1.76 9.00 -8.02
C ARG A 51 2.66 7.85 -7.53
N TYR A 52 3.72 8.12 -6.77
CA TYR A 52 4.53 7.10 -6.10
C TYR A 52 3.88 6.40 -4.89
N GLY A 53 2.61 6.70 -4.59
CA GLY A 53 1.88 6.02 -3.51
C GLY A 53 2.22 6.49 -2.09
N LYS A 54 2.75 7.71 -1.90
CA LYS A 54 3.01 8.27 -0.56
C LYS A 54 1.79 8.23 0.36
N THR A 55 0.63 8.59 -0.17
CA THR A 55 -0.64 8.54 0.56
C THR A 55 -1.02 7.10 0.94
N SER A 56 -0.71 6.12 0.08
CA SER A 56 -0.91 4.71 0.37
C SER A 56 -0.02 4.22 1.51
N VAL A 57 1.25 4.62 1.51
CA VAL A 57 2.21 4.30 2.59
C VAL A 57 1.74 4.89 3.92
N ALA A 58 1.40 6.18 3.95
CA ALA A 58 0.93 6.84 5.16
C ALA A 58 -0.36 6.20 5.71
N ARG A 59 -1.28 5.81 4.83
CA ARG A 59 -2.53 5.14 5.22
C ARG A 59 -2.33 3.70 5.69
N ALA A 60 -1.25 3.03 5.28
CA ALA A 60 -0.94 1.68 5.73
C ALA A 60 -0.17 1.66 7.07
N ALA A 61 0.43 2.79 7.47
CA ALA A 61 1.13 2.92 8.75
C ALA A 61 0.21 3.40 9.91
N LEU A 62 -0.91 4.05 9.58
CA LEU A 62 -1.95 4.51 10.53
C LEU A 62 -3.11 3.52 10.60
#